data_AF-A0A7S2V307-F1
#
_entry.id   AF-A0A7S2V307-F1
#
_cell.length_a   1.000
_cell.length_b   1.000
_cell.length_c   1.000
_cell.angle_alpha   90.00
_cell.angle_beta   90.00
_cell.angle_gamma   90.00
#
_symmetry.space_group_name_H-M   'P 1'
#
loop_
_entity.id
_entity.type
_entity.pdbx_description
1 polymer ?
#
loop_
_entity_poly.entity_id
_entity_poly.type
_entity_poly.pdbx_seq_one_letter_code
_entity_poly.pdbx_strand_id
1 'polypeptide(L)'
;MSLRLKQEYVKAILRQDIGWFDTNNPQELSTRVNEAVFQIQDGMGRKMGDSLQFFFQFIVAFVIAFTYEWRLSLVLCASLPLIGGSGALLSTAVADGIKNASEQYGMAGAICTEVLSSIRTVAALGG
;
A
#
# COMPACT_ATOMS: atom_id res chain seq x y z
N MET A 1 13.46 18.42 1.27
CA MET A 1 11.99 18.62 1.22
C MET A 1 11.27 17.99 2.41
N SER A 2 11.60 16.75 2.78
CA SER A 2 11.05 16.05 3.96
C SER A 2 11.13 16.85 5.27
N LEU A 3 12.23 17.56 5.51
CA LEU A 3 12.42 18.36 6.72
C LEU A 3 11.44 19.55 6.82
N ARG A 4 11.16 20.22 5.70
CA ARG A 4 10.19 21.33 5.64
C ARG A 4 8.76 20.85 5.83
N LEU A 5 8.41 19.72 5.22
CA LEU A 5 7.09 19.10 5.38
C LEU A 5 6.86 18.68 6.84
N LYS A 6 7.85 18.04 7.45
CA LYS A 6 7.80 17.64 8.86
C LYS A 6 7.71 18.85 9.79
N GLN A 7 8.43 19.94 9.50
CA GLN A 7 8.35 21.20 10.26
C GLN A 7 6.96 21.83 10.20
N GLU A 8 6.36 21.97 9.01
CA GLU A 8 5.02 22.54 8.87
C GLU A 8 3.95 21.63 9.49
N TYR A 9 4.10 20.31 9.38
CA TYR A 9 3.17 19.35 10.00
C TYR A 9 3.21 19.41 11.54
N VAL A 10 4.42 19.46 12.13
CA VAL A 10 4.57 19.63 13.58
C VAL A 10 4.04 21.00 14.03
N LYS A 11 4.30 22.06 13.26
CA LYS A 11 3.77 23.40 13.54
C LYS A 11 2.24 23.45 13.51
N ALA A 12 1.61 22.69 12.61
CA ALA A 12 0.16 22.57 12.54
C ALA A 12 -0.42 21.82 13.75
N ILE A 13 0.22 20.72 14.17
CA ILE A 13 -0.19 19.96 15.36
C ILE A 13 -0.07 20.81 16.64
N LEU A 14 1.00 21.58 16.78
CA LEU A 14 1.20 22.45 17.95
C LEU A 14 0.19 23.60 18.04
N ARG A 15 -0.56 23.89 16.97
CA ARG A 15 -1.64 24.89 16.95
C ARG A 15 -3.01 24.31 17.27
N GLN A 16 -3.09 23.00 17.50
CA GLN A 16 -4.36 22.33 17.74
C GLN A 16 -4.83 22.53 19.19
N ASP A 17 -6.14 22.44 19.38
CA ASP A 17 -6.79 22.68 20.67
C ASP A 17 -6.48 21.58 21.70
N ILE A 18 -6.60 21.93 22.99
CA ILE A 18 -6.29 21.01 24.10
C ILE A 18 -7.21 19.77 24.10
N GLY A 19 -8.45 19.90 23.61
CA GLY A 19 -9.41 18.80 23.51
C GLY A 19 -9.02 17.77 22.45
N TRP A 20 -8.31 18.19 21.41
CA TRP A 20 -7.71 17.29 20.43
C TRP A 20 -6.57 16.45 21.01
N PHE A 21 -5.76 17.02 21.91
CA PHE A 21 -4.71 16.26 22.59
C PHE A 21 -5.25 15.26 23.63
N ASP A 22 -6.44 15.52 24.20
CA ASP A 22 -7.08 14.60 25.14
C ASP A 22 -7.68 13.36 24.43
N THR A 23 -8.02 13.51 23.15
CA THR A 23 -8.51 12.42 22.30
C THR A 23 -7.42 11.69 21.51
N ASN A 24 -6.22 12.27 21.39
CA ASN A 24 -5.12 11.69 20.62
C ASN A 24 -3.89 11.45 21.51
N ASN A 25 -3.51 10.17 21.66
CA ASN A 25 -2.38 9.77 22.49
C ASN A 25 -1.06 10.38 21.97
N PRO A 26 -0.34 11.20 22.76
CA PRO A 26 0.88 11.88 22.33
C PRO A 26 1.98 10.94 21.82
N GLN A 27 2.04 9.73 22.38
CA GLN A 27 3.03 8.70 22.07
C GLN A 27 2.84 8.11 20.67
N GLU A 28 1.60 7.98 20.21
CA GLU A 28 1.28 7.49 18.86
C GLU A 28 1.41 8.59 17.80
N LEU A 29 1.23 9.83 18.23
CA LEU A 29 1.21 11.02 17.38
C LEU A 29 2.54 11.24 16.66
N SER A 30 3.66 11.08 17.36
CA SER A 30 5.01 11.18 16.77
C SER A 30 5.26 10.11 15.71
N THR A 31 4.82 8.88 15.95
CA THR A 31 4.93 7.76 14.99
C THR A 31 4.05 8.02 13.77
N ARG A 32 2.79 8.41 13.97
CA ARG A 32 1.87 8.78 12.88
C ARG A 32 2.39 9.92 12.01
N VAL A 33 2.97 10.95 12.62
CA VAL A 33 3.59 12.07 11.89
C VAL A 33 4.71 11.57 10.98
N ASN A 34 5.61 10.74 11.51
CA ASN A 34 6.71 10.20 10.73
C ASN A 34 6.21 9.29 9.60
N GLU A 35 5.21 8.46 9.88
CA GLU A 35 4.62 7.54 8.90
C GLU A 35 3.91 8.30 7.77
N ALA A 36 3.11 9.32 8.09
CA ALA A 36 2.45 10.18 7.10
C ALA A 36 3.46 10.93 6.23
N VAL A 37 4.50 11.51 6.83
CA VAL A 37 5.58 12.18 6.09
C VAL A 37 6.33 11.19 5.20
N PHE A 38 6.57 9.97 5.67
CA PHE A 38 7.24 8.91 4.92
C PHE A 38 6.41 8.46 3.71
N GLN A 39 5.11 8.20 3.88
CA GLN A 39 4.21 7.83 2.78
C GLN A 39 4.12 8.93 1.71
N ILE A 40 4.03 10.19 2.14
CA ILE A 40 4.02 11.34 1.23
C ILE A 40 5.35 11.44 0.47
N GLN A 41 6.48 11.19 1.13
CA GLN A 41 7.80 11.19 0.49
C GLN A 41 7.97 10.05 -0.50
N ASP A 42 7.51 8.84 -0.15
CA ASP A 42 7.56 7.68 -1.03
C ASP A 42 6.70 7.91 -2.29
N GLY A 43 5.52 8.52 -2.12
CA GLY A 43 4.62 8.88 -3.21
C GLY A 43 5.17 9.98 -4.12
N MET A 44 5.69 11.08 -3.57
CA MET A 44 6.12 12.24 -4.36
C MET A 44 7.56 12.17 -4.89
N GLY A 45 8.40 11.31 -4.33
CA GLY A 45 9.82 11.25 -4.65
C GLY A 45 10.09 10.54 -5.98
N ARG A 46 10.63 9.33 -5.90
CA ARG A 46 11.08 8.57 -7.08
C ARG A 46 9.91 8.04 -7.90
N LYS A 47 8.85 7.59 -7.24
CA LYS A 47 7.68 6.96 -7.86
C LYS A 47 6.93 7.89 -8.82
N MET A 48 6.84 9.17 -8.48
CA MET A 48 6.19 10.18 -9.31
C MET A 48 7.03 10.51 -10.56
N GLY A 49 8.36 10.57 -10.41
CA GLY A 49 9.28 10.74 -11.54
C GLY A 49 9.25 9.55 -12.50
N ASP A 50 9.29 8.33 -11.96
CA ASP A 50 9.21 7.10 -12.77
C ASP A 50 7.87 6.99 -13.49
N SER A 51 6.77 7.36 -12.83
CA SER A 51 5.44 7.38 -13.44
C SER A 51 5.38 8.31 -14.65
N LEU A 52 5.95 9.52 -14.52
CA LEU A 52 6.00 10.48 -15.61
C LEU A 52 6.91 10.00 -16.75
N GLN A 53 8.06 9.42 -16.42
CA GLN A 53 8.96 8.81 -17.41
C GLN A 53 8.25 7.71 -18.19
N PHE A 54 7.59 6.76 -17.52
CA PHE A 54 6.87 5.67 -18.18
C PHE A 54 5.70 6.18 -19.02
N PHE A 55 5.02 7.24 -18.59
CA PHE A 55 3.96 7.87 -19.36
C PHE A 55 4.46 8.46 -20.68
N PHE A 56 5.54 9.23 -20.65
CA PHE A 56 6.14 9.76 -21.88
C PHE A 56 6.77 8.67 -22.74
N GLN A 57 7.43 7.69 -22.12
CA GLN A 57 7.99 6.55 -22.83
C GLN A 57 6.92 5.76 -23.58
N PHE A 58 5.74 5.58 -22.98
CA PHE A 58 4.60 4.93 -23.62
C PHE A 58 4.13 5.71 -24.86
N ILE A 59 3.96 7.02 -24.74
CA ILE A 59 3.56 7.88 -25.87
C ILE A 59 4.58 7.81 -27.01
N VAL A 60 5.87 7.99 -26.68
CA VAL A 60 6.95 7.96 -27.67
C VAL A 60 7.04 6.59 -28.34
N ALA A 61 6.96 5.50 -27.57
CA ALA A 61 6.97 4.14 -28.11
C ALA A 61 5.78 3.88 -29.04
N PHE A 62 4.59 4.38 -28.70
CA PHE A 62 3.41 4.26 -29.54
C PHE A 62 3.59 5.02 -30.86
N VAL A 63 4.07 6.27 -30.81
CA VAL A 63 4.33 7.07 -32.02
C VAL A 63 5.35 6.37 -32.93
N ILE A 64 6.47 5.90 -32.38
CA ILE A 64 7.51 5.19 -33.14
C ILE A 64 6.93 3.92 -33.78
N ALA A 65 6.18 3.12 -33.00
CA ALA A 65 5.56 1.89 -33.49
C ALA A 65 4.64 2.15 -34.70
N PHE A 66 3.80 3.18 -34.65
CA PHE A 66 2.91 3.51 -35.76
C PHE A 66 3.64 4.08 -36.98
N THR A 67 4.78 4.75 -36.80
CA THR A 67 5.56 5.33 -37.91
C THR A 67 6.34 4.32 -38.75
N TYR A 68 6.84 3.22 -38.17
CA TYR A 68 7.65 2.24 -38.90
C TYR A 68 6.79 1.30 -39.75
N GLU A 69 5.89 0.54 -39.14
CA GLU A 69 4.96 -0.34 -39.86
C GLU A 69 3.65 -0.50 -39.08
N TRP A 70 2.56 0.05 -39.62
CA TRP A 70 1.24 -0.02 -38.98
C TRP A 70 0.70 -1.45 -38.82
N ARG A 71 1.14 -2.40 -39.66
CA ARG A 71 0.68 -3.80 -39.62
C ARG A 71 1.30 -4.59 -38.48
N LEU A 72 2.61 -4.43 -38.26
CA LEU A 72 3.35 -5.14 -37.20
C LEU A 72 2.98 -4.58 -35.81
N SER A 73 2.75 -3.27 -35.73
CA SER A 73 2.34 -2.58 -34.51
C SER A 73 0.94 -2.93 -34.03
N LEU A 74 -0.02 -3.17 -34.95
CA LEU A 74 -1.36 -3.67 -34.59
C LEU A 74 -1.32 -5.05 -33.95
N VAL A 75 -0.48 -5.95 -34.46
CA VAL A 75 -0.32 -7.31 -33.91
C VAL A 75 0.29 -7.27 -32.50
N LEU A 76 1.31 -6.44 -32.29
CA LEU A 76 1.90 -6.22 -30.97
C LEU A 76 0.91 -5.55 -30.00
N CYS A 77 0.11 -4.60 -30.49
CA CYS A 77 -0.91 -3.94 -29.67
C CYS A 77 -2.02 -4.91 -29.24
N ALA A 78 -2.31 -5.95 -30.04
CA ALA A 78 -3.27 -7.00 -29.70
C ALA A 78 -2.72 -8.04 -28.71
N SER A 79 -1.40 -8.27 -28.68
CA SER A 79 -0.80 -9.22 -27.72
C SER A 79 -0.60 -8.62 -26.32
N LEU A 80 -0.40 -7.31 -26.21
CA LEU A 80 -0.29 -6.59 -24.93
C LEU A 80 -1.49 -6.80 -23.96
N PRO A 81 -2.76 -6.65 -24.37
CA PRO A 81 -3.90 -6.89 -23.48
C PRO A 81 -4.05 -8.36 -23.10
N LEU A 82 -3.60 -9.30 -23.94
CA LEU A 82 -3.63 -10.73 -23.62
C LEU A 82 -2.68 -11.06 -22.47
N ILE A 83 -1.47 -10.52 -22.52
CA ILE A 83 -0.46 -10.67 -21.46
C ILE A 83 -0.89 -9.92 -20.20
N GLY A 84 -1.37 -8.68 -20.34
CA GLY A 84 -1.88 -7.87 -19.23
C GLY A 84 -3.07 -8.51 -18.53
N GLY A 85 -4.02 -9.07 -19.29
CA GLY A 85 -5.19 -9.77 -18.76
C GLY A 85 -4.80 -11.03 -17.97
N SER A 86 -3.89 -11.84 -18.51
CA SER A 86 -3.37 -13.03 -17.79
C SER A 86 -2.67 -12.63 -16.48
N GLY A 87 -1.84 -11.59 -16.51
CA GLY A 87 -1.17 -11.08 -15.31
C GLY A 87 -2.13 -10.51 -14.27
N ALA A 88 -3.18 -9.81 -14.69
CA ALA A 88 -4.20 -9.25 -13.80
C ALA A 88 -5.07 -10.34 -13.13
N LEU A 89 -5.40 -11.40 -13.87
CA LEU A 89 -6.11 -12.55 -13.30
C LEU A 89 -5.25 -13.28 -12.28
N LEU A 90 -3.95 -13.44 -12.55
CA LEU A 90 -3.03 -14.05 -11.59
C LEU A 90 -2.87 -13.19 -10.34
N SER A 91 -2.72 -11.87 -10.48
CA SER A 91 -2.53 -10.98 -9.33
C SER A 91 -3.77 -10.89 -8.44
N THR A 92 -4.96 -10.88 -9.03
CA THR A 92 -6.23 -10.93 -8.28
C THR A 92 -6.41 -12.26 -7.58
N ALA A 93 -6.15 -13.39 -8.26
CA ALA A 93 -6.20 -14.71 -7.63
C ALA A 93 -5.22 -14.85 -6.46
N VAL A 94 -4.00 -14.34 -6.60
CA VAL A 94 -3.01 -14.32 -5.51
C VAL A 94 -3.46 -13.42 -4.36
N ALA A 95 -3.98 -12.23 -4.66
CA ALA A 95 -4.48 -11.30 -3.64
C ALA A 95 -5.64 -11.90 -2.83
N ASP A 96 -6.57 -12.59 -3.49
CA ASP A 96 -7.68 -13.27 -2.83
C ASP A 96 -7.19 -14.46 -1.99
N GLY A 97 -6.19 -15.21 -2.48
CA GLY A 97 -5.52 -16.25 -1.70
C GLY A 97 -4.86 -15.72 -0.42
N ILE A 98 -4.17 -14.57 -0.50
CA ILE A 98 -3.55 -13.92 0.66
C ILE A 98 -4.60 -13.43 1.65
N LYS A 99 -5.71 -12.85 1.18
CA LYS A 99 -6.81 -12.40 2.05
C LYS A 99 -7.41 -13.55 2.84
N ASN A 100 -7.77 -14.63 2.14
CA ASN A 100 -8.34 -15.81 2.78
C ASN A 100 -7.37 -16.43 3.77
N ALA A 101 -6.10 -16.55 3.41
CA ALA A 101 -5.08 -17.03 4.34
C ALA A 101 -4.99 -16.14 5.59
N SER A 102 -4.93 -14.82 5.42
CA SER A 102 -4.87 -13.87 6.53
C SER A 102 -6.08 -13.96 7.46
N GLU A 103 -7.28 -14.19 6.92
CA GLU A 103 -8.49 -14.36 7.72
C GLU A 103 -8.44 -15.63 8.56
N GLN A 104 -8.06 -16.77 7.97
CA GLN A 104 -7.93 -18.04 8.68
C GLN A 104 -6.84 -17.98 9.76
N TYR A 105 -5.69 -17.36 9.46
CA TYR A 105 -4.66 -17.10 10.47
C TYR A 105 -5.14 -16.14 11.56
N GLY A 106 -5.97 -15.16 11.23
CA GLY A 106 -6.59 -14.26 12.20
C GLY A 106 -7.51 -14.99 13.18
N MET A 107 -8.36 -15.89 12.67
CA MET A 107 -9.25 -16.71 13.51
C MET A 107 -8.47 -17.67 14.42
N ALA A 108 -7.48 -18.37 13.88
CA ALA A 108 -6.62 -19.25 14.68
C ALA A 108 -5.84 -18.46 15.74
N GLY A 109 -5.33 -17.28 15.39
CA GLY A 109 -4.67 -16.37 16.32
C GLY A 109 -5.61 -15.88 17.44
N ALA A 110 -6.87 -15.59 17.13
CA ALA A 110 -7.87 -15.20 18.11
C ALA A 110 -8.13 -16.33 19.13
N ILE A 111 -8.31 -17.58 18.66
CA ILE A 111 -8.50 -18.74 19.53
C ILE A 111 -7.28 -18.96 20.42
N CYS A 112 -6.06 -18.93 19.86
CA CYS A 112 -4.83 -19.02 20.65
C CYS A 112 -4.76 -17.91 21.72
N THR A 113 -5.15 -16.68 21.38
CA THR A 113 -5.15 -15.55 22.30
C THR A 113 -6.15 -15.77 23.44
N GLU A 114 -7.33 -16.30 23.14
CA GLU A 114 -8.38 -16.63 24.12
C GLU A 114 -7.91 -17.74 25.10
N VAL A 115 -7.31 -18.81 24.57
CA VAL A 115 -6.76 -19.91 25.37
C VAL A 115 -5.61 -19.43 26.24
N LEU A 116 -4.68 -18.63 25.70
CA LEU A 116 -3.57 -18.05 26.47
C LEU A 116 -4.07 -17.08 27.55
N SER A 117 -5.11 -16.29 27.26
CA SER A 117 -5.73 -15.41 28.24
C SER A 117 -6.41 -16.18 29.37
N SER A 118 -6.96 -17.36 29.07
CA SER A 118 -7.69 -18.21 30.02
C SER A 118 -6.87 -19.42 30.49
N ILE A 119 -5.54 -19.35 30.40
CA ILE A 119 -4.65 -20.51 30.59
C ILE A 119 -4.80 -21.18 31.95
N ARG A 120 -5.11 -20.41 33.01
CA ARG A 120 -5.30 -20.95 34.36
C ARG A 120 -6.60 -21.76 34.47
N THR A 121 -7.61 -21.42 33.69
CA THR A 121 -8.91 -22.11 33.63
C THR A 121 -8.83 -23.35 32.74
N VAL A 122 -8.21 -23.22 31.56
CA VAL A 122 -7.91 -24.32 30.63
C VAL A 122 -7.05 -25.40 31.30
N ALA A 123 -5.99 -24.98 32.00
CA ALA A 123 -5.13 -25.92 32.74
C ALA A 123 -5.86 -26.59 33.94
N ALA A 124 -6.84 -25.92 34.54
CA ALA A 124 -7.60 -26.46 35.66
C ALA A 124 -8.71 -27.44 35.23
N LEU A 125 -9.27 -27.26 34.03
CA LEU A 125 -10.32 -28.12 33.48
C LEU A 125 -9.79 -29.26 32.60
N GLY A 126 -8.47 -29.33 32.39
CA GLY A 126 -7.84 -30.38 31.56
C GLY A 126 -8.20 -30.26 30.08
N GLY A 127 -8.39 -29.02 29.61
CA GLY A 127 -8.84 -28.68 28.26
C GLY A 127 -9.13 -27.20 28.14
#